data_AF-A0A2U9BPW5-F1
#
_entry.id   AF-A0A2U9BPW5-F1
#
_cell.length_a   1.000
_cell.length_b   1.000
_cell.length_c   1.000
_cell.angle_alpha   90.00
_cell.angle_beta   90.00
_cell.angle_gamma   90.00
#
_symmetry.space_group_name_H-M   'P 1'
#
loop_
_entity.id
_entity.type
_entity.pdbx_description
1 polymer ?
#
loop_
_entity_poly.entity_id
_entity_poly.type
_entity_poly.pdbx_seq_one_letter_code
_entity_poly.pdbx_strand_id
1 'polypeptide(L)'
;MASCSAPPNQLNISAAQHNTGLDFPPSTDRPVAMSNNNASNNLIIAQRAVKQLRLEASIRRIKVSQAAAELRNFCLQNASKDPLLVGVPSSDNPFRPPKSCSLF
;
A
#
# COMPACT_ATOMS: atom_id res chain seq x y z
N MET A 1 0.46 -19.35 22.13
CA MET A 1 0.16 -17.90 22.07
C MET A 1 0.10 -17.51 20.60
N ALA A 2 -0.87 -16.67 20.25
CA ALA A 2 -1.52 -16.52 18.94
C ALA A 2 -0.58 -16.33 17.73
N SER A 3 -0.80 -17.13 16.67
CA SER A 3 -0.36 -16.82 15.32
C SER A 3 -1.51 -16.13 14.59
N CYS A 4 -1.46 -14.80 14.51
CA CYS A 4 -2.34 -14.02 13.63
C CYS A 4 -1.78 -14.10 12.21
N SER A 5 -2.22 -15.09 11.43
CA SER A 5 -1.99 -15.09 9.98
C SER A 5 -3.26 -14.58 9.29
N ALA A 6 -3.29 -13.29 8.98
CA ALA A 6 -4.33 -12.69 8.14
C ALA A 6 -4.10 -13.10 6.68
N PRO A 7 -5.12 -13.60 5.95
CA PRO A 7 -5.03 -13.77 4.51
C PRO A 7 -5.21 -12.42 3.80
N PRO A 8 -4.45 -12.12 2.72
CA PRO A 8 -4.64 -10.90 1.96
C PRO A 8 -5.85 -11.05 1.02
N ASN A 9 -6.82 -10.14 1.20
CA ASN A 9 -7.71 -9.56 0.19
C ASN A 9 -8.11 -10.45 -1.00
N GLN A 10 -9.18 -11.23 -0.80
CA GLN A 10 -9.99 -11.72 -1.92
C GLN A 10 -10.97 -10.62 -2.35
N LEU A 11 -10.55 -9.73 -3.26
CA LEU A 11 -11.49 -8.86 -3.98
C LEU A 11 -12.19 -9.71 -5.06
N ASN A 12 -13.35 -10.27 -4.70
CA ASN A 12 -14.27 -10.93 -5.63
C ASN A 12 -14.97 -9.88 -6.49
N ILE A 13 -14.48 -9.70 -7.73
CA ILE A 13 -15.23 -8.97 -8.76
C ILE A 13 -16.07 -10.00 -9.51
N SER A 14 -17.31 -10.18 -9.07
CA SER A 14 -18.30 -10.98 -9.79
C SER A 14 -18.70 -10.25 -11.07
N ALA A 15 -18.13 -10.66 -12.21
CA ALA A 15 -18.60 -10.24 -13.51
C ALA A 15 -19.94 -10.94 -13.80
N ALA A 16 -21.01 -10.16 -13.86
CA ALA A 16 -22.34 -10.58 -14.29
C ALA A 16 -22.28 -11.17 -15.72
N GLN A 17 -22.77 -12.39 -15.89
CA GLN A 17 -23.05 -12.98 -17.19
C GLN A 17 -24.57 -13.02 -17.37
N HIS A 18 -25.09 -12.13 -18.22
CA HIS A 18 -26.46 -12.17 -18.71
C HIS A 18 -26.56 -13.31 -19.73
N ASN A 19 -27.24 -14.40 -19.38
CA ASN A 19 -27.43 -15.58 -20.23
C ASN A 19 -28.75 -15.44 -20.98
N THR A 20 -28.70 -15.35 -22.31
CA THR A 20 -29.88 -15.39 -23.18
C THR A 20 -29.77 -16.56 -24.14
N GLY A 21 -30.50 -17.63 -23.83
CA GLY A 21 -31.41 -18.29 -24.78
C GLY A 21 -30.84 -19.23 -25.86
N LEU A 22 -31.09 -20.52 -25.63
CA LEU A 22 -31.63 -21.54 -26.57
C LEU A 22 -30.82 -21.93 -27.83
N ASP A 23 -30.16 -23.09 -27.78
CA ASP A 23 -30.29 -24.18 -28.80
C ASP A 23 -29.67 -25.51 -28.26
N PHE A 24 -30.23 -26.66 -28.63
CA PHE A 24 -29.85 -28.06 -28.34
C PHE A 24 -30.19 -28.86 -29.62
N PRO A 25 -29.55 -30.01 -29.99
CA PRO A 25 -28.15 -30.48 -29.94
C PRO A 25 -27.68 -31.06 -31.33
N PRO A 26 -26.49 -31.70 -31.47
CA PRO A 26 -26.46 -33.16 -31.32
C PRO A 26 -25.17 -33.72 -30.68
N SER A 27 -25.31 -34.95 -30.17
CA SER A 27 -24.35 -35.75 -29.43
C SER A 27 -22.93 -35.76 -30.01
N THR A 28 -21.95 -35.31 -29.22
CA THR A 28 -20.55 -35.73 -29.33
C THR A 28 -19.98 -35.93 -27.92
N ASP A 29 -19.72 -37.18 -27.54
CA ASP A 29 -18.86 -37.53 -26.42
C ASP A 29 -17.42 -37.10 -26.75
N ARG A 30 -17.12 -35.81 -26.55
CA ARG A 30 -15.75 -35.34 -26.37
C ARG A 30 -15.57 -35.05 -24.89
N PRO A 31 -14.55 -35.61 -24.20
CA PRO A 31 -14.19 -35.08 -22.90
C PRO A 31 -13.81 -33.63 -23.13
N VAL A 32 -14.67 -32.71 -22.69
CA VAL A 32 -14.30 -31.30 -22.55
C VAL A 32 -13.15 -31.32 -21.57
N ALA A 33 -11.93 -31.24 -22.09
CA ALA A 33 -10.78 -30.89 -21.29
C ALA A 33 -11.15 -29.55 -20.64
N MET A 34 -11.50 -29.61 -19.35
CA MET A 34 -11.83 -28.43 -18.57
C MET A 34 -10.56 -27.57 -18.60
N SER A 35 -10.51 -26.61 -19.52
CA SER A 35 -9.41 -25.67 -19.62
C SER A 35 -9.35 -24.98 -18.27
N ASN A 36 -8.33 -25.31 -17.48
CA ASN A 36 -8.12 -24.80 -16.15
C ASN A 36 -7.61 -23.35 -16.29
N ASN A 37 -8.48 -22.45 -16.77
CA ASN A 37 -8.21 -21.03 -17.03
C ASN A 37 -7.62 -20.34 -15.79
N ASN A 38 -7.93 -20.86 -14.61
CA ASN A 38 -7.37 -20.53 -13.30
C ASN A 38 -5.84 -20.75 -13.22
N ALA A 39 -5.27 -21.83 -13.76
CA ALA A 39 -3.83 -22.05 -13.75
C ALA A 39 -3.08 -21.03 -14.63
N SER A 40 -3.64 -20.72 -15.81
CA SER A 40 -3.11 -19.70 -16.72
C SER A 40 -3.13 -18.31 -16.10
N ASN A 41 -4.23 -17.91 -15.44
CA ASN A 41 -4.30 -16.63 -14.74
C ASN A 41 -3.31 -16.53 -13.57
N ASN A 42 -3.17 -17.59 -12.77
CA ASN A 42 -2.17 -17.64 -11.70
C ASN A 42 -0.72 -17.54 -12.22
N LEU A 43 -0.44 -18.15 -13.39
CA LEU A 43 0.86 -18.03 -14.05
C LEU A 43 1.15 -16.57 -14.47
N ILE A 44 0.17 -15.85 -15.03
CA ILE A 44 0.33 -14.44 -15.39
C ILE A 44 0.58 -13.56 -14.16
N ILE A 45 -0.11 -13.82 -13.04
CA ILE A 45 0.10 -13.12 -11.78
C ILE A 45 1.52 -13.39 -11.26
N ALA A 46 1.95 -14.65 -11.23
CA ALA A 46 3.30 -15.03 -10.80
C ALA A 46 4.38 -14.38 -11.67
N GLN A 47 4.19 -14.35 -13.00
CA GLN A 47 5.12 -13.69 -13.92
C GLN A 47 5.21 -12.18 -13.66
N ARG A 48 4.08 -11.51 -13.37
CA ARG A 48 4.07 -10.09 -12.99
C ARG A 48 4.80 -9.86 -11.67
N ALA A 49 4.55 -10.69 -10.66
CA ALA A 49 5.23 -10.62 -9.37
C ALA A 49 6.75 -10.80 -9.51
N VAL A 50 7.21 -11.78 -10.30
CA VAL A 50 8.64 -11.99 -10.55
C VAL A 50 9.26 -10.80 -11.26
N LYS A 51 8.57 -10.19 -12.23
CA LYS A 51 9.05 -8.97 -12.91
C LYS A 51 9.22 -7.82 -11.90
N GLN A 52 8.25 -7.63 -11.00
CA GLN A 52 8.33 -6.62 -9.94
C GLN A 52 9.48 -6.88 -8.97
N LEU A 53 9.60 -8.10 -8.46
CA LEU A 53 10.65 -8.47 -7.52
C LEU A 53 12.05 -8.31 -8.11
N ARG A 54 12.22 -8.59 -9.42
CA ARG A 54 13.50 -8.35 -10.13
C ARG A 54 13.86 -6.87 -10.17
N LEU A 55 12.87 -5.99 -10.38
CA LEU A 55 13.08 -4.55 -10.34
C LEU A 55 13.49 -4.09 -8.93
N GLU A 56 12.76 -4.54 -7.91
CA GLU A 56 13.04 -4.18 -6.50
C GLU A 56 14.38 -4.72 -6.00
N ALA A 57 14.76 -5.93 -6.43
CA ALA A 57 16.06 -6.52 -6.10
C ALA A 57 17.23 -5.74 -6.71
N SER A 58 17.00 -5.08 -7.85
CA SER A 58 18.00 -4.26 -8.55
C SER A 58 18.22 -2.89 -7.88
N ILE A 59 17.40 -2.50 -6.90
CA ILE A 59 17.54 -1.23 -6.18
C ILE A 59 18.81 -1.24 -5.33
N ARG A 60 19.68 -0.24 -5.53
CA ARG A 60 20.88 -0.05 -4.73
C ARG A 60 20.51 0.40 -3.31
N ARG A 61 20.91 -0.38 -2.32
CA ARG A 61 20.71 -0.07 -0.90
C ARG A 61 21.94 0.68 -0.36
N ILE A 62 21.70 1.64 0.53
CA ILE A 62 22.74 2.30 1.32
C ILE A 62 22.88 1.62 2.69
N LYS A 63 24.01 1.83 3.37
CA LYS A 63 24.22 1.30 4.72
C LYS A 63 23.26 1.96 5.70
N VAL A 64 22.68 1.17 6.61
CA VAL A 64 21.76 1.67 7.64
C VAL A 64 22.47 2.69 8.55
N SER A 65 23.74 2.47 8.87
CA SER A 65 24.54 3.43 9.65
C SER A 65 24.68 4.78 8.96
N GLN A 66 24.83 4.79 7.64
CA GLN A 66 24.90 6.02 6.85
C GLN A 66 23.55 6.73 6.81
N ALA A 67 22.46 6.01 6.51
CA ALA A 67 21.12 6.58 6.53
C ALA A 67 20.77 7.18 7.90
N ALA A 68 21.12 6.50 8.99
CA ALA A 68 20.90 6.98 10.35
C ALA A 68 21.69 8.27 10.66
N ALA A 69 22.94 8.36 10.20
CA ALA A 69 23.76 9.56 10.35
C ALA A 69 23.17 10.75 9.57
N GLU A 70 22.71 10.52 8.34
CA GLU A 70 22.05 11.53 7.51
C GLU A 70 20.76 12.04 8.17
N LEU A 71 19.91 11.14 8.68
CA LEU A 71 18.70 11.50 9.42
C LEU A 71 19.02 12.32 10.67
N ARG A 72 20.00 11.90 11.47
CA ARG A 72 20.45 12.66 12.66
C ARG A 72 20.91 14.06 12.28
N ASN A 73 21.73 14.19 11.25
CA ASN A 73 22.25 15.48 10.81
C ASN A 73 21.12 16.38 10.30
N PHE A 74 20.13 15.82 9.62
CA PHE A 74 18.94 16.57 9.20
C PHE A 74 18.17 17.10 10.42
N CYS A 75 17.93 16.26 11.44
CA CYS A 75 17.25 16.70 12.65
C CYS A 75 18.03 17.79 13.38
N LEU A 76 19.35 17.67 13.53
CA LEU A 76 20.17 18.68 14.23
C LEU A 76 20.17 20.03 13.51
N GLN A 77 20.22 20.04 12.18
CA GLN A 77 20.19 21.28 11.38
C GLN A 77 18.83 22.00 11.45
N ASN A 78 17.74 21.25 11.66
CA ASN A 78 16.39 21.80 11.70
C ASN A 78 15.83 21.95 13.12
N ALA A 79 16.50 21.40 14.13
CA ALA A 79 16.06 21.45 15.52
C ALA A 79 15.84 22.88 16.01
N SER A 80 16.69 23.83 15.60
CA SER A 80 16.55 25.24 15.98
C SER A 80 15.38 25.96 15.30
N LYS A 81 14.88 25.40 14.19
CA LYS A 81 13.74 25.94 13.42
C LYS A 81 12.43 25.29 13.82
N ASP A 82 12.47 24.25 14.64
CA ASP A 82 11.29 23.55 15.12
C ASP A 82 10.73 24.28 16.36
N PRO A 83 9.57 24.96 16.23
CA PRO A 83 8.90 25.67 17.32
C PRO A 83 8.56 24.77 18.51
N LEU A 84 8.42 23.46 18.29
CA LEU A 84 8.07 22.48 19.31
C LEU A 84 9.29 22.03 20.12
N LEU A 85 10.48 22.04 19.52
CA LEU A 85 11.73 21.68 20.19
C LEU A 85 12.35 22.86 20.95
N VAL A 86 12.39 24.05 20.34
CA VAL A 86 12.98 25.25 20.97
C VAL A 86 11.99 25.97 21.89
N GLY A 87 10.69 25.77 21.64
CA GLY A 87 9.64 26.57 22.22
C GLY A 87 9.51 27.91 21.52
N VAL A 88 8.26 28.37 21.33
CA VAL A 88 7.98 29.72 20.87
C VAL A 88 7.61 30.62 22.03
N PRO A 89 8.12 31.86 22.09
CA PRO A 89 7.67 32.82 23.07
C PRO A 89 6.17 33.07 22.90
N SER A 90 5.53 33.45 23.99
CA SER A 90 4.06 33.52 24.09
C SER A 90 3.40 34.45 23.06
N SER A 91 4.14 35.41 22.51
CA SER A 91 3.71 36.38 21.49
C SER A 91 3.68 35.82 20.06
N ASP A 92 4.56 34.87 19.73
CA ASP A 92 4.71 34.32 18.37
C ASP A 92 3.88 33.05 18.14
N ASN A 93 3.18 32.57 19.17
CA ASN A 93 2.31 31.41 19.03
C ASN A 93 0.91 31.82 18.49
N PRO A 94 0.57 31.48 17.23
CA PRO A 94 -0.70 31.86 16.61
C PRO A 94 -1.92 31.17 17.24
N PHE A 95 -1.72 30.10 18.02
CA PHE A 95 -2.78 29.39 18.72
C PHE A 95 -3.06 29.95 20.12
N ARG A 96 -2.39 31.03 20.54
CA ARG A 96 -2.65 31.64 21.84
C ARG A 96 -3.89 32.55 21.78
N PRO A 97 -4.90 32.36 22.65
CA PRO A 97 -5.99 33.32 22.80
C PRO A 97 -5.46 34.69 23.25
N PRO A 98 -5.95 35.80 22.68
CA PRO A 98 -5.54 37.13 23.12
C PRO A 98 -5.84 37.33 24.61
N LYS A 99 -4.90 37.93 25.35
CA LYS A 99 -5.02 38.12 26.81
C LYS A 99 -6.10 39.13 27.22
N SER A 100 -6.74 39.80 26.27
CA SER A 100 -7.86 40.71 26.54
C SER A 100 -9.17 39.91 26.57
N CYS A 101 -9.54 39.42 27.75
CA CYS A 101 -10.94 39.23 28.05
C CYS A 101 -11.52 40.62 28.35
N SER A 102 -12.07 41.29 27.34
CA SER A 102 -12.94 42.44 27.56
C SER A 102 -14.30 41.89 27.98
N LEU A 103 -14.49 41.67 29.27
CA LEU A 103 -15.85 41.54 29.81
C LEU A 103 -16.45 42.95 29.81
N PHE A 104 -17.28 43.22 28.80
CA PHE A 104 -18.22 44.33 28.83
C PHE A 104 -19.51 43.86 29.49
#